data_AF-A0A2K2D1G5-F1
#
_entry.id   AF-A0A2K2D1G5-F1
#
_cell.length_a   1.000
_cell.length_b   1.000
_cell.length_c   1.000
_cell.angle_alpha   90.00
_cell.angle_beta   90.00
_cell.angle_gamma   90.00
#
_symmetry.space_group_name_H-M   'P 1'
#
loop_
_entity.id
_entity.type
_entity.pdbx_description
1 polymer ?
#
loop_
_entity_poly.entity_id
_entity_poly.type
_entity_poly.pdbx_seq_one_letter_code
_entity_poly.pdbx_strand_id
1 'polypeptide(L)'
;MDLYVFATPYRIGWDYYTRAHQHTFEIKSWEEAGEMEYVKQHGIAIFLMPSGMLGTLLSLIDVIPLFSNTIWGQDANLAFLQKHMGASFEKRSQPWSANIRKEDVHSGDFLALSKIRGRWGGFQTLEKWVTGAFAGHTAVCLKDENGTLWVAESGYENKKGEEVIAVVPWDEWWGMALKDDSNPQVAFLPLHPDVRARFNESAAWEFALSMYGKPYGYHNMIFSWIDTMSENYPPPLDANLKLDLHGIISETEKRGMSFNQLLTVPEQDEWEYSDGKSTTCVAFILSMYKAAGVFAPFTESIQVTEFTIRDAYMLRIFEDNATRLPGWCNGEADGLPFCQILGEYKMELPEYNTIEPYANMNENCPSSPPTYKRPVRC
;
A
#
# COMPACT_ATOMS: atom_id res chain seq x y z
N MET A 1 5.99 1.90 33.63
CA MET A 1 6.97 0.81 33.44
C MET A 1 7.09 0.71 31.97
N ASP A 2 8.19 1.23 31.48
CA ASP A 2 8.32 1.64 30.11
C ASP A 2 9.18 0.56 29.45
N LEU A 3 8.63 -0.05 28.42
CA LEU A 3 9.31 -1.10 27.68
C LEU A 3 10.08 -0.42 26.55
N TYR A 4 11.39 -0.65 26.50
CA TYR A 4 12.26 -0.19 25.43
C TYR A 4 12.68 -1.38 24.58
N VAL A 5 12.57 -1.25 23.26
CA VAL A 5 13.03 -2.24 22.29
C VAL A 5 14.29 -1.71 21.62
N PHE A 6 15.35 -2.48 21.64
CA PHE A 6 16.64 -2.16 21.04
C PHE A 6 16.82 -3.03 19.80
N ALA A 7 16.91 -2.45 18.61
CA ALA A 7 16.94 -3.21 17.37
C ALA A 7 18.11 -2.85 16.46
N THR A 8 18.69 -3.88 15.83
CA THR A 8 19.56 -3.80 14.66
C THR A 8 18.88 -4.55 13.51
N PRO A 9 19.38 -4.52 12.26
CA PRO A 9 18.89 -5.41 11.20
C PRO A 9 19.08 -6.90 11.53
N TYR A 10 19.95 -7.21 12.49
CA TYR A 10 20.33 -8.57 12.88
C TYR A 10 19.55 -9.05 14.10
N ARG A 11 19.20 -8.16 15.04
CA ARG A 11 18.54 -8.55 16.30
C ARG A 11 17.47 -7.59 16.78
N ILE A 12 16.64 -8.12 17.68
CA ILE A 12 15.73 -7.37 18.54
C ILE A 12 16.00 -7.78 19.99
N GLY A 13 16.31 -6.81 20.85
CA GLY A 13 16.39 -6.94 22.29
C GLY A 13 15.39 -6.00 22.97
N TRP A 14 15.15 -6.19 24.26
CA TRP A 14 14.27 -5.31 25.03
C TRP A 14 14.68 -5.23 26.49
N ASP A 15 14.32 -4.12 27.13
CA ASP A 15 14.49 -3.91 28.58
C ASP A 15 13.36 -3.05 29.13
N TYR A 16 13.16 -3.06 30.45
CA TYR A 16 12.09 -2.32 31.11
C TYR A 16 12.60 -1.41 32.21
N TYR A 17 12.10 -0.18 32.21
CA TYR A 17 12.53 0.82 33.18
C TYR A 17 11.33 1.36 33.96
N THR A 18 11.48 1.43 35.28
CA THR A 18 10.41 1.86 36.20
C THR A 18 10.67 3.23 36.85
N ARG A 19 11.87 3.79 36.66
CA ARG A 19 12.29 5.07 37.24
C ARG A 19 13.15 5.83 36.24
N ALA A 20 13.00 7.15 36.19
CA ALA A 20 13.85 8.04 35.39
C ALA A 20 15.23 8.20 36.04
N HIS A 21 16.18 7.37 35.63
CA HIS A 21 17.59 7.44 36.01
C HIS A 21 18.45 6.88 34.87
N GLN A 22 19.77 6.90 35.03
CA GLN A 22 20.67 6.33 34.04
C GLN A 22 20.55 4.80 34.03
N HIS A 23 20.27 4.25 32.85
CA HIS A 23 20.16 2.81 32.61
C HIS A 23 21.24 2.36 31.62
N THR A 24 21.63 1.09 31.71
CA THR A 24 22.61 0.48 30.81
C THR A 24 22.00 -0.77 30.20
N PHE A 25 21.84 -0.79 28.88
CA PHE A 25 21.48 -1.98 28.13
C PHE A 25 22.75 -2.65 27.58
N GLU A 26 23.05 -3.88 28.01
CA GLU A 26 24.27 -4.59 27.64
C GLU A 26 24.02 -5.64 26.56
N ILE A 27 24.70 -5.49 25.41
CA ILE A 27 24.71 -6.49 24.34
C ILE A 27 25.90 -7.43 24.57
N LYS A 28 25.62 -8.63 25.08
CA LYS A 28 26.64 -9.61 25.51
C LYS A 28 27.49 -10.17 24.37
N SER A 29 26.93 -10.30 23.18
CA SER A 29 27.62 -10.83 22.01
C SER A 29 26.95 -10.35 20.73
N TRP A 30 27.76 -10.00 19.74
CA TRP A 30 27.34 -9.61 18.39
C TRP A 30 27.22 -10.86 17.51
N GLU A 31 26.16 -10.97 16.71
CA GLU A 31 25.90 -12.19 15.93
C GLU A 31 26.96 -12.37 14.85
N GLU A 32 27.30 -11.27 14.15
CA GLU A 32 28.31 -11.26 13.10
C GLU A 32 29.13 -9.97 13.11
N ALA A 33 30.28 -9.98 12.42
CA ALA A 33 31.11 -8.78 12.24
C ALA A 33 30.34 -7.65 11.52
N GLY A 34 29.38 -7.99 10.66
CA GLY A 34 28.53 -7.03 9.97
C GLY A 34 27.61 -6.23 10.90
N GLU A 35 27.14 -6.83 11.99
CA GLU A 35 26.31 -6.13 12.97
C GLU A 35 27.09 -5.04 13.71
N MET A 36 28.33 -5.33 14.09
CA MET A 36 29.21 -4.35 14.73
C MET A 36 29.52 -3.18 13.80
N GLU A 37 29.78 -3.45 12.53
CA GLU A 37 30.05 -2.41 11.53
C GLU A 37 28.80 -1.55 11.29
N TYR A 38 27.63 -2.20 11.19
CA TYR A 38 26.36 -1.50 11.11
C TYR A 38 26.15 -0.56 12.31
N VAL A 39 26.33 -1.06 13.54
CA VAL A 39 26.13 -0.26 14.76
C VAL A 39 27.11 0.90 14.86
N LYS A 40 28.36 0.74 14.40
CA LYS A 40 29.31 1.86 14.35
C LYS A 40 28.90 2.94 13.38
N GLN A 41 28.31 2.56 12.25
CA GLN A 41 27.92 3.48 11.19
C GLN A 41 26.55 4.13 11.44
N HIS A 42 25.59 3.39 12.00
CA HIS A 42 24.18 3.78 12.07
C HIS A 42 23.61 3.83 13.49
N GLY A 43 24.33 3.32 14.50
CA GLY A 43 23.84 3.20 15.87
C GLY A 43 22.89 2.01 16.09
N ILE A 44 22.15 2.06 17.21
CA ILE A 44 21.11 1.09 17.57
C ILE A 44 19.78 1.84 17.61
N ALA A 45 18.76 1.31 16.95
CA ALA A 45 17.42 1.89 17.01
C ALA A 45 16.77 1.55 18.37
N ILE A 46 16.23 2.54 19.06
CA ILE A 46 15.64 2.38 20.40
C ILE A 46 14.18 2.83 20.36
N PHE A 47 13.25 1.91 20.47
CA PHE A 47 11.82 2.22 20.45
C PHE A 47 11.27 2.22 21.87
N LEU A 48 10.65 3.32 22.28
CA LEU A 48 9.79 3.32 23.46
C LEU A 48 8.45 2.72 23.08
N MET A 49 8.03 1.69 23.81
CA MET A 49 6.68 1.14 23.72
C MET A 49 5.79 1.85 24.76
N PRO A 50 5.00 2.86 24.36
CA PRO A 50 4.26 3.74 25.27
C PRO A 50 3.19 2.99 26.08
N SER A 51 2.70 1.87 25.55
CA SER A 51 1.70 1.02 26.21
C SER A 51 2.30 0.14 27.32
N GLY A 52 3.61 0.17 27.51
CA GLY A 52 4.35 -0.70 28.43
C GLY A 52 4.24 -2.18 28.06
N MET A 53 4.89 -3.06 28.84
CA MET A 53 4.97 -4.50 28.53
C MET A 53 3.60 -5.16 28.36
N LEU A 54 2.65 -4.88 29.26
CA LEU A 54 1.32 -5.49 29.22
C LEU A 54 0.54 -5.04 27.98
N GLY A 55 0.57 -3.74 27.67
CA GLY A 55 -0.07 -3.22 26.46
C GLY A 55 0.56 -3.77 25.19
N THR A 56 1.90 -3.85 25.12
CA THR A 56 2.61 -4.47 24.00
C THR A 56 2.25 -5.95 23.83
N LEU A 57 2.18 -6.72 24.91
CA LEU A 57 1.77 -8.13 24.84
C LEU A 57 0.34 -8.28 24.33
N LEU A 58 -0.59 -7.43 24.79
CA LEU A 58 -1.97 -7.40 24.30
C LEU A 58 -2.02 -7.03 22.81
N SER A 59 -1.24 -6.04 22.36
CA SER A 59 -1.15 -5.69 20.94
C SER A 59 -0.56 -6.83 20.10
N LEU A 60 0.44 -7.56 20.61
CA LEU A 60 0.99 -8.72 19.92
C LEU A 60 -0.03 -9.86 19.78
N ILE A 61 -0.91 -10.06 20.78
CA ILE A 61 -2.02 -11.02 20.69
C ILE A 61 -2.98 -10.65 19.56
N ASP A 62 -3.24 -9.36 19.34
CA ASP A 62 -4.11 -8.89 18.25
C ASP A 62 -3.42 -8.96 16.87
N VAL A 63 -2.08 -8.83 16.79
CA VAL A 63 -1.33 -8.71 15.53
C VAL A 63 -0.70 -10.01 15.04
N ILE A 64 -0.11 -10.85 15.91
CA ILE A 64 0.54 -12.11 15.51
C ILE A 64 -0.40 -13.04 14.73
N PRO A 65 -1.68 -13.23 15.13
CA PRO A 65 -2.59 -14.10 14.40
C PRO A 65 -2.81 -13.70 12.94
N LEU A 66 -2.70 -12.40 12.62
CA LEU A 66 -2.96 -11.86 11.28
C LEU A 66 -2.05 -12.50 10.21
N PHE A 67 -0.83 -12.89 10.58
CA PHE A 67 0.14 -13.46 9.66
C PHE A 67 0.02 -14.99 9.50
N SER A 68 -0.91 -15.63 10.22
CA SER A 68 -1.14 -17.07 10.12
C SER A 68 -1.84 -17.43 8.81
N ASN A 69 -1.27 -18.39 8.06
CA ASN A 69 -1.92 -18.93 6.85
C ASN A 69 -2.92 -20.05 7.20
N THR A 70 -3.91 -19.72 8.02
CA THR A 70 -4.94 -20.66 8.50
C THR A 70 -6.31 -19.97 8.51
N ILE A 71 -7.39 -20.74 8.69
CA ILE A 71 -8.73 -20.17 8.90
C ILE A 71 -8.76 -19.28 10.14
N TRP A 72 -8.04 -19.65 11.20
CA TRP A 72 -7.90 -18.80 12.39
C TRP A 72 -7.23 -17.45 12.07
N GLY A 73 -6.16 -17.47 11.26
CA GLY A 73 -5.54 -16.24 10.77
C GLY A 73 -6.50 -15.40 9.92
N GLN A 74 -7.29 -16.04 9.06
CA GLN A 74 -8.32 -15.36 8.27
C GLN A 74 -9.38 -14.69 9.15
N ASP A 75 -9.93 -15.41 10.12
CA ASP A 75 -10.93 -14.89 11.05
C ASP A 75 -10.34 -13.75 11.90
N ALA A 76 -9.06 -13.83 12.28
CA ALA A 76 -8.35 -12.75 12.96
C ALA A 76 -8.22 -11.49 12.09
N ASN A 77 -7.90 -11.63 10.80
CA ASN A 77 -7.86 -10.51 9.87
C ASN A 77 -9.23 -9.83 9.75
N LEU A 78 -10.29 -10.61 9.54
CA LEU A 78 -11.66 -10.08 9.43
C LEU A 78 -12.10 -9.38 10.73
N ALA A 79 -11.85 -10.01 11.88
CA ALA A 79 -12.18 -9.43 13.19
C ALA A 79 -11.39 -8.14 13.46
N PHE A 80 -10.12 -8.07 13.06
CA PHE A 80 -9.29 -6.88 13.20
C PHE A 80 -9.84 -5.73 12.36
N LEU A 81 -10.12 -5.95 11.08
CA LEU A 81 -10.67 -4.94 10.17
C LEU A 81 -12.06 -4.47 10.64
N GLN A 82 -12.92 -5.38 11.08
CA GLN A 82 -14.23 -5.04 11.65
C GLN A 82 -14.11 -4.19 12.92
N LYS A 83 -13.19 -4.55 13.83
CA LYS A 83 -12.97 -3.86 15.12
C LYS A 83 -12.37 -2.47 14.93
N HIS A 84 -11.41 -2.32 14.03
CA HIS A 84 -10.61 -1.10 13.90
C HIS A 84 -11.05 -0.17 12.77
N MET A 85 -11.79 -0.68 11.78
CA MET A 85 -12.22 0.09 10.61
C MET A 85 -13.73 0.04 10.37
N GLY A 86 -14.45 -0.86 11.03
CA GLY A 86 -15.86 -1.10 10.73
C GLY A 86 -16.10 -1.85 9.42
N ALA A 87 -15.05 -2.40 8.79
CA ALA A 87 -15.16 -3.12 7.52
C ALA A 87 -15.80 -4.51 7.75
N SER A 88 -16.92 -4.79 7.06
CA SER A 88 -17.72 -5.99 7.29
C SER A 88 -17.22 -7.23 6.56
N PHE A 89 -16.65 -7.07 5.35
CA PHE A 89 -16.21 -8.16 4.47
C PHE A 89 -17.22 -9.32 4.49
N GLU A 90 -18.46 -9.06 4.09
CA GLU A 90 -19.52 -10.07 4.15
C GLU A 90 -19.29 -11.21 3.16
N LYS A 91 -19.64 -12.44 3.53
CA LYS A 91 -19.43 -13.60 2.67
C LYS A 91 -20.36 -13.57 1.44
N ARG A 92 -19.80 -13.74 0.25
CA ARG A 92 -20.52 -13.75 -1.04
C ARG A 92 -21.12 -15.12 -1.35
N SER A 93 -22.22 -15.11 -2.10
CA SER A 93 -22.74 -16.31 -2.75
C SER A 93 -21.79 -16.81 -3.83
N GLN A 94 -21.71 -18.13 -4.01
CA GLN A 94 -20.94 -18.72 -5.10
C GLN A 94 -21.61 -18.46 -6.47
N PRO A 95 -20.83 -18.42 -7.57
CA PRO A 95 -19.38 -18.64 -7.64
C PRO A 95 -18.55 -17.43 -7.19
N TRP A 96 -17.37 -17.69 -6.60
CA TRP A 96 -16.45 -16.64 -6.12
C TRP A 96 -15.48 -16.14 -7.19
N SER A 97 -15.52 -16.70 -8.40
CA SER A 97 -14.73 -16.24 -9.53
C SER A 97 -15.64 -15.95 -10.73
N ALA A 98 -15.36 -14.85 -11.41
CA ALA A 98 -16.04 -14.48 -12.64
C ALA A 98 -15.41 -15.20 -13.85
N ASN A 99 -16.24 -15.52 -14.85
CA ASN A 99 -15.76 -15.99 -16.15
C ASN A 99 -15.49 -14.77 -17.05
N ILE A 100 -14.27 -14.26 -16.97
CA ILE A 100 -13.88 -12.99 -17.60
C ILE A 100 -13.59 -13.21 -19.08
N ARG A 101 -14.24 -12.39 -19.91
CA ARG A 101 -13.96 -12.28 -21.34
C ARG A 101 -12.89 -11.21 -21.57
N LYS A 102 -11.73 -11.60 -22.09
CA LYS A 102 -10.57 -10.72 -22.27
C LYS A 102 -10.84 -9.57 -23.25
N GLU A 103 -11.78 -9.76 -24.18
CA GLU A 103 -12.25 -8.74 -25.09
C GLU A 103 -12.89 -7.55 -24.38
N ASP A 104 -13.54 -7.77 -23.23
CA ASP A 104 -14.22 -6.73 -22.45
C ASP A 104 -13.26 -5.94 -21.53
N VAL A 105 -12.02 -6.41 -21.37
CA VAL A 105 -10.97 -5.76 -20.56
C VAL A 105 -10.16 -4.82 -21.45
N HIS A 106 -9.85 -3.62 -20.98
CA HIS A 106 -9.15 -2.59 -21.76
C HIS A 106 -7.86 -2.16 -21.07
N SER A 107 -6.95 -1.57 -21.84
CA SER A 107 -5.76 -0.93 -21.29
C SER A 107 -6.16 0.17 -20.32
N GLY A 108 -5.50 0.19 -19.17
CA GLY A 108 -5.77 1.12 -18.09
C GLY A 108 -6.89 0.68 -17.15
N ASP A 109 -7.62 -0.42 -17.40
CA ASP A 109 -8.60 -0.91 -16.40
C ASP A 109 -7.86 -1.35 -15.12
N PHE A 110 -8.37 -0.93 -13.97
CA PHE A 110 -7.69 -1.04 -12.69
C PHE A 110 -8.15 -2.28 -11.92
N LEU A 111 -7.21 -2.91 -11.20
CA LEU A 111 -7.47 -4.04 -10.32
C LEU A 111 -7.12 -3.63 -8.89
N ALA A 112 -8.11 -3.65 -8.00
CA ALA A 112 -7.90 -3.51 -6.56
C ALA A 112 -7.92 -4.90 -5.93
N LEU A 113 -6.93 -5.21 -5.09
CA LEU A 113 -6.77 -6.50 -4.46
C LEU A 113 -6.78 -6.37 -2.95
N SER A 114 -7.34 -7.37 -2.28
CA SER A 114 -7.26 -7.52 -0.83
C SER A 114 -6.94 -8.97 -0.53
N LYS A 115 -5.99 -9.21 0.37
CA LYS A 115 -5.68 -10.52 0.93
C LYS A 115 -6.07 -10.46 2.40
N ILE A 116 -6.54 -11.59 2.92
CA ILE A 116 -7.02 -11.70 4.30
C ILE A 116 -6.46 -12.91 5.03
N ARG A 117 -5.48 -13.61 4.45
CA ARG A 117 -4.86 -14.79 5.08
C ARG A 117 -3.36 -14.86 4.78
N GLY A 118 -2.59 -15.43 5.72
CA GLY A 118 -1.14 -15.63 5.56
C GLY A 118 -0.33 -14.34 5.68
N ARG A 119 0.97 -14.43 5.34
CA ARG A 119 1.92 -13.32 5.48
C ARG A 119 1.43 -12.04 4.82
N TRP A 120 1.04 -12.14 3.55
CA TRP A 120 0.56 -11.01 2.77
C TRP A 120 -0.81 -10.51 3.22
N GLY A 121 -1.70 -11.40 3.67
CA GLY A 121 -2.97 -10.99 4.25
C GLY A 121 -2.80 -10.16 5.52
N GLY A 122 -1.91 -10.59 6.43
CA GLY A 122 -1.61 -9.84 7.65
C GLY A 122 -0.99 -8.47 7.36
N PHE A 123 -0.05 -8.42 6.42
CA PHE A 123 0.56 -7.16 5.98
C PHE A 123 -0.49 -6.20 5.39
N GLN A 124 -1.30 -6.68 4.44
CA GLN A 124 -2.36 -5.87 3.84
C GLN A 124 -3.42 -5.45 4.85
N THR A 125 -3.71 -6.26 5.87
CA THR A 125 -4.63 -5.85 6.95
C THR A 125 -4.11 -4.67 7.76
N LEU A 126 -2.81 -4.63 8.04
CA LEU A 126 -2.20 -3.47 8.70
C LEU A 126 -2.18 -2.26 7.76
N GLU A 127 -1.84 -2.44 6.49
CA GLU A 127 -1.88 -1.38 5.47
C GLU A 127 -3.28 -0.77 5.33
N LYS A 128 -4.31 -1.61 5.21
CA LYS A 128 -5.72 -1.19 5.19
C LYS A 128 -6.05 -0.35 6.42
N TRP A 129 -5.63 -0.80 7.59
CA TRP A 129 -5.87 -0.09 8.85
C TRP A 129 -5.16 1.26 8.94
N VAL A 130 -3.92 1.40 8.46
CA VAL A 130 -3.22 2.69 8.57
C VAL A 130 -3.66 3.68 7.48
N THR A 131 -3.98 3.19 6.28
CA THR A 131 -4.37 4.05 5.14
C THR A 131 -5.87 4.31 5.02
N GLY A 132 -6.70 3.54 5.74
CA GLY A 132 -8.16 3.54 5.56
C GLY A 132 -8.63 2.83 4.29
N ALA A 133 -7.71 2.28 3.47
CA ALA A 133 -8.06 1.53 2.28
C ALA A 133 -8.71 0.18 2.64
N PHE A 134 -9.61 -0.33 1.80
CA PHE A 134 -10.18 -1.69 1.97
C PHE A 134 -9.53 -2.70 1.01
N ALA A 135 -8.72 -2.21 0.08
CA ALA A 135 -7.76 -2.96 -0.72
C ALA A 135 -6.35 -2.73 -0.16
N GLY A 136 -5.47 -3.73 -0.29
CA GLY A 136 -4.08 -3.69 0.13
C GLY A 136 -3.08 -3.97 -0.98
N HIS A 137 -3.53 -4.06 -2.24
CA HIS A 137 -2.64 -4.09 -3.40
C HIS A 137 -3.37 -3.66 -4.65
N THR A 138 -2.64 -3.24 -5.68
CA THR A 138 -3.22 -2.75 -6.94
C THR A 138 -2.43 -3.24 -8.14
N ALA A 139 -3.13 -3.53 -9.22
CA ALA A 139 -2.56 -3.87 -10.53
C ALA A 139 -3.35 -3.17 -11.65
N VAL A 140 -2.81 -3.18 -12.87
CA VAL A 140 -3.48 -2.56 -14.03
C VAL A 140 -3.39 -3.45 -15.27
N CYS A 141 -4.48 -3.48 -16.03
CA CYS A 141 -4.55 -4.21 -17.28
C CYS A 141 -3.94 -3.41 -18.45
N LEU A 142 -3.22 -4.08 -19.34
CA LEU A 142 -2.69 -3.51 -20.58
C LEU A 142 -2.93 -4.48 -21.75
N LYS A 143 -3.31 -3.96 -22.92
CA LYS A 143 -3.36 -4.73 -24.16
C LYS A 143 -2.21 -4.34 -25.08
N ASP A 144 -1.50 -5.33 -25.61
CA ASP A 144 -0.49 -5.07 -26.64
C ASP A 144 -1.11 -4.86 -28.03
N GLU A 145 -0.28 -4.55 -29.02
CA GLU A 145 -0.71 -4.32 -30.42
C GLU A 145 -1.42 -5.54 -31.05
N ASN A 146 -1.20 -6.74 -30.53
CA ASN A 146 -1.86 -7.98 -30.97
C ASN A 146 -3.17 -8.25 -30.23
N GLY A 147 -3.55 -7.38 -29.27
CA GLY A 147 -4.71 -7.57 -28.40
C GLY A 147 -4.49 -8.58 -27.27
N THR A 148 -3.26 -9.01 -27.03
CA THR A 148 -2.92 -9.88 -25.89
C THR A 148 -3.08 -9.07 -24.60
N LEU A 149 -3.74 -9.67 -23.61
CA LEU A 149 -3.98 -9.03 -22.31
C LEU A 149 -2.85 -9.35 -21.33
N TRP A 150 -2.35 -8.29 -20.69
CA TRP A 150 -1.27 -8.30 -19.72
C TRP A 150 -1.74 -7.62 -18.43
N VAL A 151 -1.10 -7.94 -17.32
CA VAL A 151 -1.26 -7.27 -16.02
C VAL A 151 0.09 -6.71 -15.62
N ALA A 152 0.13 -5.41 -15.34
CA ALA A 152 1.30 -4.72 -14.83
C ALA A 152 1.08 -4.35 -13.34
N GLU A 153 2.07 -4.62 -12.50
CA GLU A 153 2.01 -4.27 -11.07
C GLU A 153 3.42 -4.07 -10.50
N SER A 154 3.52 -3.25 -9.44
CA SER A 154 4.68 -3.19 -8.56
C SER A 154 4.40 -4.03 -7.33
N GLY A 155 5.28 -4.97 -6.98
CA GLY A 155 5.08 -5.91 -5.86
C GLY A 155 4.92 -7.36 -6.31
N TYR A 156 5.29 -7.67 -7.56
CA TYR A 156 5.31 -9.03 -8.08
C TYR A 156 6.53 -9.78 -7.55
N GLU A 157 6.32 -10.91 -6.88
CA GLU A 157 7.41 -11.75 -6.36
C GLU A 157 8.06 -12.56 -7.51
N ASN A 158 9.31 -12.25 -7.82
CA ASN A 158 10.06 -12.96 -8.85
C ASN A 158 10.56 -14.34 -8.35
N LYS A 159 11.21 -15.11 -9.24
CA LYS A 159 11.73 -16.45 -8.90
C LYS A 159 12.79 -16.49 -7.78
N LYS A 160 13.35 -15.35 -7.40
CA LYS A 160 14.31 -15.19 -6.30
C LYS A 160 13.66 -14.78 -4.98
N GLY A 161 12.34 -14.54 -4.97
CA GLY A 161 11.62 -14.02 -3.81
C GLY A 161 11.75 -12.50 -3.64
N GLU A 162 12.21 -11.78 -4.67
CA GLU A 162 12.30 -10.32 -4.66
C GLU A 162 11.02 -9.72 -5.24
N GLU A 163 10.48 -8.68 -4.60
CA GLU A 163 9.34 -7.93 -5.11
C GLU A 163 9.79 -6.85 -6.09
N VAL A 164 9.28 -6.98 -7.32
CA VAL A 164 9.67 -6.13 -8.44
C VAL A 164 8.44 -5.63 -9.19
N ILE A 165 8.69 -4.68 -10.08
CA ILE A 165 7.72 -4.26 -11.09
C ILE A 165 7.75 -5.29 -12.22
N ALA A 166 6.60 -5.85 -12.56
CA ALA A 166 6.46 -6.86 -13.59
C ALA A 166 5.27 -6.57 -14.51
N VAL A 167 5.37 -7.08 -15.74
CA VAL A 167 4.27 -7.15 -16.71
C VAL A 167 4.11 -8.62 -17.10
N VAL A 168 2.98 -9.21 -16.75
CA VAL A 168 2.76 -10.67 -16.81
C VAL A 168 1.54 -10.96 -17.68
N PRO A 169 1.55 -12.02 -18.52
CA PRO A 169 0.36 -12.40 -19.28
C PRO A 169 -0.84 -12.65 -18.37
N TRP A 170 -2.03 -12.19 -18.78
CA TRP A 170 -3.24 -12.34 -17.98
C TRP A 170 -3.50 -13.78 -17.51
N ASP A 171 -3.28 -14.78 -18.38
CA ASP A 171 -3.56 -16.17 -18.01
C ASP A 171 -2.63 -16.70 -16.91
N GLU A 172 -1.39 -16.21 -16.89
CA GLU A 172 -0.43 -16.53 -15.83
C GLU A 172 -0.84 -15.84 -14.53
N TRP A 173 -1.08 -14.52 -14.58
CA TRP A 173 -1.51 -13.74 -13.42
C TRP A 173 -2.83 -14.25 -12.82
N TRP A 174 -3.83 -14.49 -13.66
CA TRP A 174 -5.14 -15.02 -13.25
C TRP A 174 -5.03 -16.44 -12.70
N GLY A 175 -4.18 -17.27 -13.34
CA GLY A 175 -3.90 -18.62 -12.85
C GLY A 175 -3.21 -18.64 -11.48
N MET A 176 -2.37 -17.64 -11.17
CA MET A 176 -1.78 -17.44 -9.85
C MET A 176 -2.84 -16.97 -8.85
N ALA A 177 -3.65 -15.95 -9.18
CA ALA A 177 -4.70 -15.44 -8.31
C ALA A 177 -5.72 -16.52 -7.89
N LEU A 178 -6.09 -17.41 -8.82
CA LEU A 178 -7.00 -18.53 -8.54
C LEU A 178 -6.41 -19.61 -7.63
N LYS A 179 -5.07 -19.73 -7.56
CA LYS A 179 -4.35 -20.71 -6.74
C LYS A 179 -3.80 -20.12 -5.44
N ASP A 180 -3.91 -18.80 -5.28
CA ASP A 180 -3.38 -18.09 -4.13
C ASP A 180 -4.12 -18.53 -2.86
N ASP A 181 -3.35 -19.09 -1.92
CA ASP A 181 -3.87 -19.61 -0.67
C ASP A 181 -3.97 -18.51 0.42
N SER A 182 -3.74 -17.24 0.09
CA SER A 182 -4.00 -16.09 0.97
C SER A 182 -5.47 -15.59 0.95
N ASN A 183 -6.35 -16.30 0.23
CA ASN A 183 -7.77 -15.95 0.01
C ASN A 183 -7.90 -14.51 -0.53
N PRO A 184 -7.51 -14.26 -1.80
CA PRO A 184 -7.60 -12.93 -2.38
C PRO A 184 -9.03 -12.54 -2.77
N GLN A 185 -9.35 -11.27 -2.60
CA GLN A 185 -10.49 -10.57 -3.19
C GLN A 185 -9.96 -9.64 -4.28
N VAL A 186 -10.59 -9.63 -5.45
CA VAL A 186 -10.17 -8.78 -6.58
C VAL A 186 -11.38 -8.03 -7.12
N ALA A 187 -11.32 -6.71 -7.09
CA ALA A 187 -12.23 -5.83 -7.80
C ALA A 187 -11.59 -5.35 -9.10
N PHE A 188 -12.42 -5.27 -10.13
CA PHE A 188 -12.12 -4.75 -11.44
C PHE A 188 -12.88 -3.45 -11.64
N LEU A 189 -12.14 -2.37 -11.87
CA LEU A 189 -12.63 -1.00 -11.98
C LEU A 189 -12.30 -0.51 -13.40
N PRO A 190 -13.27 -0.59 -14.34
CA PRO A 190 -13.04 -0.10 -15.70
C PRO A 190 -12.86 1.41 -15.70
N LEU A 191 -11.99 1.93 -16.57
CA LEU A 191 -11.94 3.38 -16.80
C LEU A 191 -13.25 3.90 -17.41
N HIS A 192 -13.68 5.08 -16.97
CA HIS A 192 -14.81 5.77 -17.56
C HIS A 192 -14.54 6.02 -19.07
N PRO A 193 -15.53 5.91 -19.97
CA PRO A 193 -15.32 6.06 -21.41
C PRO A 193 -14.64 7.37 -21.82
N ASP A 194 -14.91 8.48 -21.13
CA ASP A 194 -14.28 9.78 -21.41
C ASP A 194 -12.80 9.84 -20.98
N VAL A 195 -12.42 9.07 -19.96
CA VAL A 195 -11.03 8.91 -19.54
C VAL A 195 -10.33 7.97 -20.52
N ARG A 196 -10.96 6.84 -20.84
CA ARG A 196 -10.46 5.86 -21.81
C ARG A 196 -10.20 6.48 -23.18
N ALA A 197 -11.07 7.38 -23.65
CA ALA A 197 -10.89 8.08 -24.93
C ALA A 197 -9.65 8.97 -24.98
N ARG A 198 -9.10 9.37 -23.83
CA ARG A 198 -7.88 10.20 -23.71
C ARG A 198 -6.66 9.38 -23.29
N PHE A 199 -6.84 8.12 -22.93
CA PHE A 199 -5.77 7.25 -22.47
C PHE A 199 -4.80 6.92 -23.62
N ASN A 200 -3.56 7.37 -23.51
CA ASN A 200 -2.51 7.07 -24.47
C ASN A 200 -1.87 5.70 -24.15
N GLU A 201 -2.32 4.66 -24.85
CA GLU A 201 -1.83 3.29 -24.66
C GLU A 201 -0.33 3.14 -24.92
N SER A 202 0.21 3.81 -25.94
CA SER A 202 1.64 3.73 -26.27
C SER A 202 2.50 4.32 -25.15
N ALA A 203 2.09 5.47 -24.60
CA ALA A 203 2.79 6.09 -23.47
C ALA A 203 2.69 5.26 -22.19
N ALA A 204 1.53 4.63 -21.95
CA ALA A 204 1.35 3.71 -20.83
C ALA A 204 2.31 2.51 -20.91
N TRP A 205 2.43 1.90 -22.09
CA TRP A 205 3.37 0.80 -22.34
C TRP A 205 4.83 1.22 -22.21
N GLU A 206 5.21 2.37 -22.77
CA GLU A 206 6.57 2.92 -22.65
C GLU A 206 6.95 3.13 -21.18
N PHE A 207 6.03 3.71 -20.39
CA PHE A 207 6.24 3.89 -18.96
C PHE A 207 6.36 2.54 -18.23
N ALA A 208 5.43 1.62 -18.43
CA ALA A 208 5.43 0.31 -17.75
C ALA A 208 6.73 -0.47 -18.03
N LEU A 209 7.22 -0.44 -19.28
CA LEU A 209 8.47 -1.08 -19.66
C LEU A 209 9.70 -0.36 -19.10
N SER A 210 9.67 0.97 -18.98
CA SER A 210 10.77 1.74 -18.36
C SER A 210 10.98 1.39 -16.87
N MET A 211 9.91 0.94 -16.21
CA MET A 211 9.91 0.56 -14.80
C MET A 211 10.11 -0.94 -14.57
N TYR A 212 10.00 -1.77 -15.61
CA TYR A 212 10.10 -3.22 -15.51
C TYR A 212 11.39 -3.68 -14.81
N GLY A 213 11.26 -4.55 -13.81
CA GLY A 213 12.36 -5.11 -13.04
C GLY A 213 12.94 -4.21 -11.95
N LYS A 214 12.46 -2.97 -11.80
CA LYS A 214 12.80 -2.11 -10.66
C LYS A 214 12.18 -2.65 -9.36
N PRO A 215 12.78 -2.37 -8.19
CA PRO A 215 12.29 -2.88 -6.91
C PRO A 215 10.96 -2.22 -6.48
N TYR A 216 10.27 -2.87 -5.55
CA TYR A 216 9.11 -2.30 -4.86
C TYR A 216 9.48 -1.12 -3.95
N GLY A 217 8.68 -0.05 -3.98
CA GLY A 217 8.92 1.19 -3.24
C GLY A 217 8.52 1.15 -1.76
N TYR A 218 9.17 0.31 -0.97
CA TYR A 218 8.90 0.17 0.46
C TYR A 218 9.05 1.46 1.27
N HIS A 219 9.98 2.34 0.88
CA HIS A 219 10.20 3.63 1.55
C HIS A 219 9.00 4.57 1.38
N ASN A 220 8.46 4.69 0.15
CA ASN A 220 7.27 5.52 -0.15
C ASN A 220 6.03 5.03 0.60
N MET A 221 5.87 3.70 0.71
CA MET A 221 4.74 3.11 1.42
C MET A 221 4.76 3.45 2.92
N ILE A 222 5.93 3.46 3.57
CA ILE A 222 6.04 3.80 4.99
C ILE A 222 5.64 5.26 5.25
N PHE A 223 6.00 6.20 4.38
CA PHE A 223 5.59 7.61 4.55
C PHE A 223 4.06 7.76 4.48
N SER A 224 3.42 7.11 3.49
CA SER A 224 1.95 7.15 3.34
C SER A 224 1.15 6.56 4.52
N TRP A 225 1.80 5.80 5.41
CA TRP A 225 1.15 5.21 6.60
C TRP A 225 1.08 6.19 7.77
N ILE A 226 1.75 7.34 7.69
CA ILE A 226 2.15 8.11 8.87
C ILE A 226 1.78 9.62 8.76
N ASP A 227 1.07 10.02 7.70
CA ASP A 227 0.75 11.42 7.41
C ASP A 227 -0.47 11.97 8.18
N THR A 228 -0.35 13.21 8.70
CA THR A 228 -1.49 13.99 9.24
C THR A 228 -1.52 15.43 8.70
N MET A 229 -2.58 16.20 8.98
CA MET A 229 -2.79 17.56 8.43
C MET A 229 -1.69 18.58 8.74
N SER A 230 -0.91 18.36 9.81
CA SER A 230 0.11 19.31 10.26
C SER A 230 1.37 18.65 10.83
N GLU A 231 1.36 17.32 10.98
CA GLU A 231 2.43 16.56 11.61
C GLU A 231 2.53 15.17 10.97
N ASN A 232 3.66 14.84 10.39
CA ASN A 232 3.95 13.45 10.04
C ASN A 232 4.61 12.80 11.26
N TYR A 233 4.16 11.59 11.63
CA TYR A 233 4.47 10.89 12.90
C TYR A 233 3.82 11.54 14.14
N PRO A 234 2.48 11.46 14.29
CA PRO A 234 1.86 11.89 15.54
C PRO A 234 2.34 10.98 16.68
N PRO A 235 2.51 11.51 17.91
CA PRO A 235 2.85 10.70 19.07
C PRO A 235 1.93 9.48 19.16
N PRO A 236 2.48 8.27 19.39
CA PRO A 236 3.78 7.97 19.98
C PRO A 236 4.88 7.56 18.99
N LEU A 237 4.66 7.69 17.68
CA LEU A 237 5.68 7.38 16.69
C LEU A 237 6.76 8.47 16.73
N ASP A 238 8.03 8.09 16.76
CA ASP A 238 9.16 9.00 16.82
C ASP A 238 10.23 8.65 15.77
N ALA A 239 11.30 9.43 15.74
CA ALA A 239 12.37 9.30 14.76
C ALA A 239 13.06 7.92 14.73
N ASN A 240 12.76 6.99 15.64
CA ASN A 240 13.38 5.66 15.66
C ASN A 240 12.88 4.70 14.56
N LEU A 241 11.86 5.06 13.77
CA LEU A 241 11.47 4.23 12.61
C LEU A 241 12.65 4.13 11.64
N LYS A 242 13.05 2.89 11.31
CA LYS A 242 14.26 2.55 10.53
C LYS A 242 14.16 2.98 9.06
N LEU A 243 14.18 4.28 8.83
CA LEU A 243 14.79 4.89 7.67
C LEU A 243 16.30 5.03 7.99
N ASP A 244 17.16 5.35 7.01
CA ASP A 244 18.54 5.74 7.32
C ASP A 244 18.53 7.08 8.07
N LEU A 245 18.17 7.01 9.36
CA LEU A 245 17.90 8.17 10.19
C LEU A 245 19.14 9.04 10.33
N HIS A 246 20.32 8.42 10.34
CA HIS A 246 21.57 9.16 10.38
C HIS A 246 21.76 9.98 9.10
N GLY A 247 21.55 9.38 7.94
CA GLY A 247 21.54 10.09 6.65
C GLY A 247 20.49 11.20 6.62
N ILE A 248 19.26 10.90 7.06
CA ILE A 248 18.15 11.85 7.08
C ILE A 248 18.43 13.03 8.01
N ILE A 249 18.83 12.79 9.27
CA ILE A 249 19.15 13.85 10.23
C ILE A 249 20.31 14.69 9.71
N SER A 250 21.38 14.06 9.20
CA SER A 250 22.51 14.78 8.62
C SER A 250 22.08 15.69 7.46
N GLU A 251 21.17 15.21 6.61
CA GLU A 251 20.65 16.00 5.50
C GLU A 251 19.72 17.14 5.97
N THR A 252 18.91 16.92 7.00
CA THR A 252 18.10 17.99 7.62
C THR A 252 18.98 19.09 8.23
N GLU A 253 20.04 18.72 8.92
CA GLU A 253 21.01 19.67 9.49
C GLU A 253 21.72 20.48 8.40
N LYS A 254 22.18 19.82 7.32
CA LYS A 254 22.81 20.51 6.17
C LYS A 254 21.87 21.50 5.50
N ARG A 255 20.57 21.19 5.44
CA ARG A 255 19.54 22.03 4.82
C ARG A 255 18.96 23.08 5.79
N GLY A 256 19.43 23.13 7.04
CA GLY A 256 18.92 24.04 8.06
C GLY A 256 17.45 23.79 8.40
N MET A 257 16.99 22.54 8.26
CA MET A 257 15.61 22.10 8.41
C MET A 257 15.51 21.17 9.63
N SER A 258 14.37 21.16 10.33
CA SER A 258 14.09 20.15 11.36
C SER A 258 13.57 18.84 10.75
N PHE A 259 13.77 17.71 11.44
CA PHE A 259 13.21 16.42 11.03
C PHE A 259 11.69 16.49 10.76
N ASN A 260 10.93 17.15 11.63
CA ASN A 260 9.49 17.32 11.44
C ASN A 260 9.15 18.12 10.17
N GLN A 261 9.96 19.13 9.83
CA GLN A 261 9.77 19.89 8.59
C GLN A 261 10.12 19.08 7.34
N LEU A 262 11.13 18.20 7.42
CA LEU A 262 11.45 17.30 6.31
C LEU A 262 10.28 16.37 6.01
N LEU A 263 9.69 15.80 7.06
CA LEU A 263 8.58 14.89 6.88
C LEU A 263 7.37 15.57 6.25
N THR A 264 7.15 16.88 6.44
CA THR A 264 6.05 17.61 5.79
C THR A 264 6.29 17.97 4.32
N VAL A 265 7.45 17.61 3.75
CA VAL A 265 7.72 17.88 2.32
C VAL A 265 7.03 16.79 1.49
N PRO A 266 6.13 17.15 0.55
CA PRO A 266 5.50 16.17 -0.32
C PRO A 266 6.54 15.42 -1.14
N GLU A 267 6.43 14.09 -1.16
CA GLU A 267 7.22 13.21 -2.02
C GLU A 267 7.00 13.60 -3.48
N GLN A 268 8.08 13.68 -4.25
CA GLN A 268 8.00 14.04 -5.66
C GLN A 268 8.21 12.80 -6.53
N ASP A 269 7.41 12.65 -7.60
CA ASP A 269 7.44 11.49 -8.48
C ASP A 269 8.81 11.24 -9.16
N GLU A 270 9.61 12.30 -9.30
CA GLU A 270 10.94 12.26 -9.92
C GLU A 270 12.08 12.01 -8.93
N TRP A 271 11.80 11.89 -7.64
CA TRP A 271 12.84 11.55 -6.67
C TRP A 271 13.33 10.11 -6.86
N GLU A 272 14.63 9.93 -6.71
CA GLU A 272 15.30 8.64 -6.74
C GLU A 272 16.14 8.50 -5.47
N TYR A 273 16.01 7.35 -4.80
CA TYR A 273 16.75 7.04 -3.59
C TYR A 273 18.10 6.41 -3.93
N SER A 274 18.96 6.22 -2.92
CA SER A 274 20.33 5.70 -3.11
C SER A 274 20.36 4.26 -3.67
N ASP A 275 19.28 3.51 -3.52
CA ASP A 275 19.04 2.18 -4.09
C ASP A 275 18.35 2.21 -5.47
N GLY A 276 18.06 3.40 -5.98
CA GLY A 276 17.53 3.65 -7.32
C GLY A 276 16.03 3.97 -7.34
N LYS A 277 15.48 4.14 -8.55
CA LYS A 277 14.05 4.42 -8.75
C LYS A 277 13.20 3.20 -8.39
N SER A 278 12.17 3.42 -7.59
CA SER A 278 11.21 2.40 -7.17
C SER A 278 9.84 3.05 -6.94
N THR A 279 8.77 2.27 -6.94
CA THR A 279 7.41 2.79 -6.72
C THR A 279 6.54 1.76 -5.98
N THR A 280 5.58 2.22 -5.17
CA THR A 280 4.54 1.37 -4.60
C THR A 280 3.60 0.86 -5.69
N CYS A 281 2.75 -0.12 -5.36
CA CYS A 281 1.76 -0.68 -6.29
C CYS A 281 0.87 0.40 -6.91
N VAL A 282 0.37 1.33 -6.10
CA VAL A 282 -0.54 2.38 -6.54
C VAL A 282 0.18 3.52 -7.26
N ALA A 283 1.33 3.98 -6.73
CA ALA A 283 2.11 5.04 -7.36
C ALA A 283 2.58 4.62 -8.75
N PHE A 284 2.95 3.34 -8.94
CA PHE A 284 3.29 2.80 -10.26
C PHE A 284 2.16 2.99 -11.29
N ILE A 285 0.93 2.60 -10.93
CA ILE A 285 -0.22 2.68 -11.83
C ILE A 285 -0.59 4.13 -12.10
N LEU A 286 -0.60 4.97 -11.06
CA LEU A 286 -0.96 6.38 -11.21
C LEU A 286 0.11 7.16 -11.99
N SER A 287 1.39 6.81 -11.88
CA SER A 287 2.45 7.37 -12.74
C SER A 287 2.26 6.96 -14.19
N MET A 288 1.85 5.71 -14.43
CA MET A 288 1.45 5.26 -15.77
C MET A 288 0.24 6.04 -16.30
N TYR A 289 -0.76 6.30 -15.46
CA TYR A 289 -1.91 7.14 -15.81
C TYR A 289 -1.52 8.59 -16.10
N LYS A 290 -0.57 9.17 -15.35
CA LYS A 290 0.02 10.48 -15.66
C LYS A 290 0.66 10.49 -17.04
N ALA A 291 1.52 9.51 -17.34
CA ALA A 291 2.16 9.36 -18.65
C ALA A 291 1.13 9.14 -19.77
N ALA A 292 0.04 8.43 -19.49
CA ALA A 292 -1.06 8.16 -20.42
C ALA A 292 -2.04 9.34 -20.59
N GLY A 293 -1.85 10.46 -19.87
CA GLY A 293 -2.67 11.66 -20.00
C GLY A 293 -3.99 11.67 -19.22
N VAL A 294 -4.21 10.71 -18.32
CA VAL A 294 -5.45 10.59 -17.51
C VAL A 294 -5.69 11.83 -16.63
N PHE A 295 -4.61 12.40 -16.08
CA PHE A 295 -4.67 13.50 -15.13
C PHE A 295 -4.67 14.90 -15.76
N ALA A 296 -4.73 15.02 -17.09
CA ALA A 296 -4.77 16.33 -17.73
C ALA A 296 -6.02 17.15 -17.29
N PRO A 297 -5.88 18.45 -16.97
CA PRO A 297 -4.70 19.30 -17.15
C PRO A 297 -3.74 19.37 -15.94
N PHE A 298 -3.96 18.56 -14.91
CA PHE A 298 -3.24 18.60 -13.63
C PHE A 298 -1.99 17.71 -13.59
N THR A 299 -1.59 17.10 -14.70
CA THR A 299 -0.47 16.14 -14.80
C THR A 299 0.79 16.62 -14.08
N GLU A 300 1.20 17.88 -14.28
CA GLU A 300 2.41 18.44 -13.67
C GLU A 300 2.27 18.80 -12.18
N SER A 301 1.03 18.94 -11.70
CA SER A 301 0.72 19.40 -10.34
C SER A 301 0.30 18.30 -9.38
N ILE A 302 0.13 17.07 -9.85
CA ILE A 302 -0.24 15.93 -8.99
C ILE A 302 1.01 15.11 -8.75
N GLN A 303 1.43 14.92 -7.51
CA GLN A 303 2.45 13.95 -7.13
C GLN A 303 1.75 12.64 -6.75
N VAL A 304 1.88 11.59 -7.57
CA VAL A 304 1.18 10.32 -7.33
C VAL A 304 1.87 9.44 -6.31
N THR A 305 3.12 9.74 -5.95
CA THR A 305 3.80 9.15 -4.79
C THR A 305 3.10 9.44 -3.46
N GLU A 306 2.30 10.50 -3.38
CA GLU A 306 1.50 10.89 -2.21
C GLU A 306 0.18 10.09 -2.09
N PHE A 307 -0.16 9.27 -3.09
CA PHE A 307 -1.46 8.60 -3.13
C PHE A 307 -1.40 7.27 -2.40
N THR A 308 -2.38 7.03 -1.53
CA THR A 308 -2.68 5.69 -1.02
C THR A 308 -3.58 4.93 -2.00
N ILE A 309 -3.74 3.62 -1.78
CA ILE A 309 -4.73 2.80 -2.52
C ILE A 309 -6.14 3.39 -2.37
N ARG A 310 -6.46 3.96 -1.21
CA ARG A 310 -7.74 4.63 -0.97
C ARG A 310 -7.95 5.80 -1.90
N ASP A 311 -6.96 6.68 -2.01
CA ASP A 311 -7.06 7.84 -2.88
C ASP A 311 -7.24 7.42 -4.35
N ALA A 312 -6.55 6.37 -4.78
CA ALA A 312 -6.65 5.87 -6.15
C ALA A 312 -8.06 5.39 -6.52
N TYR A 313 -8.72 4.58 -5.69
CA TYR A 313 -10.09 4.13 -6.03
C TYR A 313 -11.15 5.22 -5.80
N MET A 314 -10.84 6.28 -5.06
CA MET A 314 -11.73 7.43 -4.86
C MET A 314 -11.74 8.38 -6.06
N LEU A 315 -10.70 8.35 -6.90
CA LEU A 315 -10.64 9.14 -8.13
C LEU A 315 -11.84 8.88 -9.02
N ARG A 316 -12.48 9.96 -9.49
CA ARG A 316 -13.65 9.93 -10.36
C ARG A 316 -13.25 9.67 -11.82
N ILE A 317 -12.56 8.57 -12.06
CA ILE A 317 -12.02 8.17 -13.36
C ILE A 317 -12.54 6.81 -13.83
N PHE A 318 -13.34 6.14 -13.01
CA PHE A 318 -13.86 4.81 -13.28
C PHE A 318 -15.31 4.84 -13.77
N GLU A 319 -15.75 3.75 -14.38
CA GLU A 319 -17.13 3.57 -14.84
C GLU A 319 -18.11 3.53 -13.65
N ASP A 320 -19.09 4.44 -13.64
CA ASP A 320 -20.15 4.55 -12.64
C ASP A 320 -21.54 4.11 -13.16
N ASN A 321 -21.66 3.84 -14.46
CA ASN A 321 -22.90 3.36 -15.06
C ASN A 321 -22.87 1.82 -15.19
N ALA A 322 -23.66 1.17 -14.33
CA ALA A 322 -23.81 -0.28 -14.32
C ALA A 322 -24.19 -0.88 -15.69
N THR A 323 -24.90 -0.14 -16.56
CA THR A 323 -25.27 -0.65 -17.89
C THR A 323 -24.10 -0.72 -18.88
N ARG A 324 -22.97 -0.08 -18.57
CA ARG A 324 -21.74 -0.11 -19.37
C ARG A 324 -20.72 -1.11 -18.85
N LEU A 325 -20.94 -1.68 -17.66
CA LEU A 325 -20.09 -2.72 -17.12
C LEU A 325 -20.20 -4.01 -17.95
N PRO A 326 -19.14 -4.83 -18.03
CA PRO A 326 -19.18 -6.09 -18.78
C PRO A 326 -20.30 -7.03 -18.31
N GLY A 327 -20.87 -7.83 -19.21
CA GLY A 327 -22.00 -8.72 -18.87
C GLY A 327 -21.70 -9.80 -17.83
N TRP A 328 -20.41 -10.08 -17.54
CA TRP A 328 -19.96 -10.98 -16.47
C TRP A 328 -19.74 -10.26 -15.13
N CYS A 329 -20.02 -8.96 -15.06
CA CYS A 329 -19.88 -8.14 -13.87
C CYS A 329 -21.08 -8.33 -12.93
N ASN A 330 -20.82 -8.79 -11.70
CA ASN A 330 -21.85 -9.16 -10.71
C ASN A 330 -22.48 -7.97 -9.96
N GLY A 331 -22.52 -6.77 -10.57
CA GLY A 331 -22.90 -5.53 -9.87
C GLY A 331 -24.25 -5.58 -9.14
N GLU A 332 -25.24 -6.29 -9.68
CA GLU A 332 -26.55 -6.44 -9.02
C GLU A 332 -26.60 -7.52 -7.92
N ALA A 333 -25.78 -8.58 -8.03
CA ALA A 333 -25.81 -9.70 -7.07
C ALA A 333 -25.13 -9.35 -5.74
N ASP A 334 -24.02 -8.61 -5.80
CA ASP A 334 -23.26 -8.20 -4.62
C ASP A 334 -23.62 -6.77 -4.15
N GLY A 335 -24.39 -6.02 -4.95
CA GLY A 335 -24.76 -4.63 -4.66
C GLY A 335 -23.57 -3.66 -4.64
N LEU A 336 -22.54 -3.94 -5.45
CA LEU A 336 -21.33 -3.12 -5.58
C LEU A 336 -21.45 -2.24 -6.83
N PRO A 337 -20.94 -0.99 -6.80
CA PRO A 337 -20.94 -0.11 -7.98
C PRO A 337 -19.89 -0.50 -9.03
N PHE A 338 -19.10 -1.54 -8.77
CA PHE A 338 -18.04 -2.07 -9.62
C PHE A 338 -18.06 -3.61 -9.64
N CYS A 339 -17.18 -4.22 -10.44
CA CYS A 339 -17.12 -5.66 -10.59
C CYS A 339 -16.20 -6.28 -9.53
N GLN A 340 -16.68 -7.23 -8.74
CA GLN A 340 -15.79 -8.10 -7.95
C GLN A 340 -15.61 -9.45 -8.64
N ILE A 341 -14.42 -9.64 -9.23
CA ILE A 341 -14.11 -10.77 -10.12
C ILE A 341 -13.53 -11.99 -9.40
N LEU A 342 -13.02 -11.82 -8.17
CA LEU A 342 -12.51 -12.92 -7.34
C LEU A 342 -12.82 -12.68 -5.86
N GLY A 343 -13.00 -13.76 -5.11
CA GLY A 343 -12.93 -13.78 -3.64
C GLY A 343 -14.23 -14.17 -2.96
N GLU A 344 -14.08 -14.85 -1.82
CA GLU A 344 -15.17 -15.34 -0.97
C GLU A 344 -15.92 -14.24 -0.22
N TYR A 345 -15.28 -13.11 0.01
CA TYR A 345 -15.82 -12.00 0.80
C TYR A 345 -16.00 -10.75 -0.06
N LYS A 346 -17.09 -10.03 0.18
CA LYS A 346 -17.45 -8.78 -0.49
C LYS A 346 -16.40 -7.74 -0.12
N MET A 347 -15.73 -7.21 -1.14
CA MET A 347 -14.74 -6.16 -0.99
C MET A 347 -15.40 -4.83 -1.34
N GLU A 348 -15.70 -4.05 -0.30
CA GLU A 348 -16.20 -2.69 -0.46
C GLU A 348 -15.04 -1.73 -0.71
N LEU A 349 -15.29 -0.66 -1.46
CA LEU A 349 -14.36 0.45 -1.65
C LEU A 349 -15.09 1.73 -1.22
N PRO A 350 -14.98 2.14 0.07
CA PRO A 350 -15.68 3.33 0.57
C PRO A 350 -15.33 4.58 -0.24
N GLU A 351 -16.30 5.44 -0.56
CA GLU A 351 -16.06 6.65 -1.38
C GLU A 351 -15.53 6.37 -2.79
N TYR A 352 -15.71 5.14 -3.31
CA TYR A 352 -15.37 4.78 -4.68
C TYR A 352 -15.90 5.78 -5.70
N ASN A 353 -15.00 6.27 -6.57
CA ASN A 353 -15.33 7.09 -7.74
C ASN A 353 -16.05 8.42 -7.39
N THR A 354 -15.67 9.07 -6.28
CA THR A 354 -16.35 10.28 -5.77
C THR A 354 -15.59 11.59 -5.97
N ILE A 355 -14.27 11.55 -6.19
CA ILE A 355 -13.42 12.76 -6.19
C ILE A 355 -12.87 13.06 -7.57
N GLU A 356 -13.24 14.21 -8.12
CA GLU A 356 -12.64 14.73 -9.35
C GLU A 356 -11.16 15.08 -9.12
N PRO A 357 -10.23 14.66 -10.00
CA PRO A 357 -8.83 15.08 -9.91
C PRO A 357 -8.70 16.61 -9.90
N TYR A 358 -7.80 17.13 -9.05
CA TYR A 358 -7.49 18.56 -8.95
C TYR A 358 -6.00 18.79 -8.68
N ALA A 359 -5.52 20.03 -8.83
CA ALA A 359 -4.11 20.37 -8.66
C ALA A 359 -3.61 20.20 -7.22
N ASN A 360 -2.40 19.64 -7.03
CA ASN A 360 -1.75 19.39 -5.74
C ASN A 360 -2.60 18.52 -4.80
N MET A 361 -3.33 17.56 -5.38
CA MET A 361 -4.17 16.61 -4.65
C MET A 361 -3.31 15.71 -3.75
N ASN A 362 -3.80 15.42 -2.55
CA ASN A 362 -3.20 14.55 -1.52
C ASN A 362 -1.95 15.04 -0.80
N GLU A 363 -1.24 16.05 -1.31
CA GLU A 363 0.01 16.58 -0.70
C GLU A 363 -0.12 17.11 0.75
N ASN A 364 -1.35 17.33 1.24
CA ASN A 364 -1.61 17.84 2.59
C ASN A 364 -2.79 17.13 3.25
N CYS A 365 -3.00 15.84 2.91
CA CYS A 365 -4.21 15.12 3.27
C CYS A 365 -3.98 14.05 4.32
N PRO A 366 -4.62 14.16 5.50
CA PRO A 366 -4.45 13.18 6.54
C PRO A 366 -5.15 11.89 6.13
N SER A 367 -4.47 10.76 6.33
CA SER A 367 -5.15 9.48 6.42
C SER A 367 -4.71 8.81 7.70
N SER A 368 -5.54 8.91 8.74
CA SER A 368 -5.21 8.29 10.02
C SER A 368 -6.41 7.59 10.65
N PRO A 369 -6.19 6.39 11.22
CA PRO A 369 -7.20 5.72 12.03
C PRO A 369 -7.58 6.57 13.25
N PRO A 370 -8.81 6.39 13.79
CA PRO A 370 -9.83 5.45 13.35
C PRO A 370 -10.85 6.06 12.38
N THR A 371 -10.76 7.35 12.06
CA THR A 371 -11.85 8.06 11.36
C THR A 371 -11.60 8.30 9.88
N TYR A 372 -10.33 8.30 9.43
CA TYR A 372 -9.93 8.49 8.03
C TYR A 372 -10.63 9.68 7.34
N LYS A 373 -10.96 10.72 8.12
CA LYS A 373 -11.70 11.87 7.62
C LYS A 373 -10.83 12.65 6.65
N ARG A 374 -11.29 12.72 5.41
CA ARG A 374 -10.73 13.58 4.37
C ARG A 374 -11.30 15.01 4.53
N PRO A 375 -10.49 16.02 4.89
CA PRO A 375 -10.94 17.41 5.00
C PRO A 375 -11.40 17.98 3.66
N VAL A 376 -12.20 19.04 3.65
CA VAL A 376 -12.60 19.70 2.40
C VAL A 376 -11.38 20.38 1.76
N ARG A 377 -11.09 20.07 0.48
CA ARG A 377 -9.88 20.48 -0.29
C ARG A 377 -8.63 19.62 -0.04
N CYS A 378 -8.79 18.60 0.79
CA CYS A 378 -8.50 17.27 0.31
C CYS A 378 -9.70 16.83 -0.57
#